data_AF-A0A2H5WZB9-F1
#
_entry.id   AF-A0A2H5WZB9-F1
#
_cell.length_a   1.000
_cell.length_b   1.000
_cell.length_c   1.000
_cell.angle_alpha   90.00
_cell.angle_beta   90.00
_cell.angle_gamma   90.00
#
_symmetry.space_group_name_H-M   'P 1'
#
loop_
_entity.id
_entity.type
_entity.pdbx_description
1 polymer ?
#
loop_
_entity_poly.entity_id
_entity_poly.type
_entity_poly.pdbx_seq_one_letter_code
_entity_poly.pdbx_strand_id
1 'polypeptide(L)'
;MCKHDNLSSSLCGRVVRAAVRDFHRHYPSSDIADEREDAGEKPMKRSGAFTVLELLIVVAIIGVLAGILLAAFHTVRERSKVTTCLSNLRQIGMALALYRQDYNGADAVSGQEMEYWQLGVPSFSQFEQFRRQYVKDDGVFHCPGYFGWIDPFTYAGLPLQRVNTYQWCVESEDMPVPEEYRFAKRVARMGDRVVVCICEVHNPPASLDAPSTARKRVNILRLSQQVESKWVPLRSTVVEVESW
;
A
#
# COMPACT_ATOMS: atom_id res chain seq x y z
N MET A 1 -22.63 -38.20 -25.66
CA MET A 1 -21.78 -39.40 -25.47
C MET A 1 -20.35 -38.94 -25.31
N CYS A 2 -19.83 -38.88 -24.08
CA CYS A 2 -18.41 -38.68 -23.78
C CYS A 2 -18.11 -39.54 -22.55
N LYS A 3 -17.35 -40.62 -22.76
CA LYS A 3 -16.76 -41.44 -21.72
C LYS A 3 -15.54 -40.68 -21.19
N HIS A 4 -15.52 -40.34 -19.90
CA HIS A 4 -14.30 -39.91 -19.23
C HIS A 4 -13.70 -41.12 -18.51
N ASP A 5 -12.51 -41.51 -18.97
CA ASP A 5 -11.84 -42.75 -18.66
C ASP A 5 -11.10 -42.74 -17.31
N ASN A 6 -11.23 -43.87 -16.63
CA ASN A 6 -10.62 -44.30 -15.36
C ASN A 6 -9.07 -44.46 -15.39
N LEU A 7 -8.32 -43.72 -16.21
CA LEU A 7 -6.87 -43.94 -16.35
C LEU A 7 -5.99 -43.26 -15.27
N SER A 8 -6.48 -42.20 -14.61
CA SER A 8 -5.69 -41.40 -13.66
C SER A 8 -5.42 -42.11 -12.31
N SER A 9 -6.32 -42.96 -11.83
CA SER A 9 -6.21 -43.61 -10.51
C SER A 9 -5.16 -44.72 -10.46
N SER A 10 -4.88 -45.39 -11.58
CA SER A 10 -3.95 -46.54 -11.62
C SER A 10 -2.46 -46.14 -11.63
N LEU A 11 -2.13 -44.94 -12.12
CA LEU A 11 -0.76 -44.43 -12.15
C LEU A 11 -0.36 -43.88 -10.78
N CYS A 12 -1.24 -43.12 -10.12
CA CYS A 12 -1.00 -42.59 -8.78
C CYS A 12 -0.68 -43.72 -7.77
N GLY A 13 -1.47 -44.80 -7.78
CA GLY A 13 -1.24 -45.94 -6.89
C GLY A 13 0.04 -46.76 -7.19
N ARG A 14 0.61 -46.65 -8.40
CA ARG A 14 1.89 -47.30 -8.74
C ARG A 14 3.09 -46.47 -8.27
N VAL A 15 3.01 -45.15 -8.40
CA VAL A 15 4.04 -44.22 -7.93
C VAL A 15 4.17 -44.26 -6.41
N VAL A 16 3.05 -44.24 -5.67
CA VAL A 16 3.06 -44.31 -4.20
C VAL A 16 3.67 -45.63 -3.70
N ARG A 17 3.32 -46.77 -4.32
CA ARG A 17 3.89 -48.07 -3.94
C ARG A 17 5.37 -48.21 -4.29
N ALA A 18 5.84 -47.57 -5.36
CA ALA A 18 7.26 -47.53 -5.68
C ALA A 18 8.03 -46.69 -4.65
N ALA A 19 7.51 -45.53 -4.25
CA ALA A 19 8.14 -44.65 -3.27
C ALA A 19 8.23 -45.29 -1.87
N VAL A 20 7.17 -45.95 -1.40
CA VAL A 20 7.17 -46.64 -0.08
C VAL A 20 8.16 -47.80 -0.07
N ARG A 21 8.27 -48.54 -1.19
CA ARG A 21 9.20 -49.67 -1.31
C ARG A 21 10.66 -49.20 -1.37
N ASP A 22 10.91 -48.02 -1.94
CA ASP A 22 12.25 -47.41 -2.01
C ASP A 22 12.69 -46.85 -0.65
N PHE A 23 11.75 -46.26 0.10
CA PHE A 23 11.99 -45.78 1.48
C PHE A 23 12.40 -46.90 2.43
N HIS A 24 11.70 -48.04 2.42
CA HIS A 24 12.08 -49.20 3.23
C HIS A 24 13.40 -49.86 2.82
N ARG A 25 13.84 -49.66 1.56
CA ARG A 25 15.11 -50.18 1.07
C ARG A 25 16.29 -49.32 1.53
N HIS A 26 16.08 -48.02 1.68
CA HIS A 26 17.09 -47.06 2.15
C HIS A 26 17.15 -46.90 3.68
N TYR A 27 16.10 -47.30 4.41
CA TYR A 27 16.07 -47.29 5.87
C TYR A 27 15.63 -48.66 6.42
N PRO A 28 16.52 -49.68 6.43
CA PRO A 28 16.25 -50.93 7.12
C PRO A 28 16.14 -50.66 8.63
N SER A 29 15.02 -51.05 9.22
CA SER A 29 14.71 -50.85 10.65
C SER A 29 15.52 -51.75 11.60
N SER A 30 16.68 -52.24 11.16
CA SER A 30 17.50 -53.22 11.89
C SER A 30 18.64 -52.63 12.71
N ASP A 31 18.88 -51.32 12.65
CA ASP A 31 20.05 -50.71 13.29
C ASP A 31 19.72 -50.05 14.64
N ILE A 32 18.71 -50.57 15.35
CA ILE A 32 18.59 -50.36 16.81
C ILE A 32 19.40 -51.48 17.47
N ALA A 33 20.73 -51.35 17.41
CA ALA A 33 21.63 -52.12 18.25
C ALA A 33 21.54 -51.56 19.69
N ASP A 34 21.21 -52.45 20.62
CA ASP A 34 21.21 -52.21 22.07
C ASP A 34 22.66 -52.10 22.56
N GLU A 35 23.27 -50.92 22.39
CA GLU A 35 24.57 -50.61 22.98
C GLU A 35 24.37 -50.20 24.45
N ARG A 36 24.34 -51.21 25.34
CA ARG A 36 24.53 -51.01 26.78
C ARG A 36 26.01 -50.85 27.07
N GLU A 37 26.50 -49.62 27.00
CA GLU A 37 27.78 -49.23 27.60
C GLU A 37 27.59 -48.95 29.10
N ASP A 38 28.24 -49.78 29.94
CA ASP A 38 28.44 -49.56 31.37
C ASP A 38 29.36 -48.35 31.60
N ALA A 39 28.81 -47.14 31.48
CA ALA A 39 29.48 -45.91 31.87
C ALA A 39 29.16 -45.59 33.34
N GLY A 40 30.14 -45.80 34.22
CA GLY A 40 30.06 -45.42 35.62
C GLY A 40 29.56 -43.97 35.79
N GLU A 41 28.45 -43.82 36.52
CA GLU A 41 27.82 -42.53 36.79
C GLU A 41 28.78 -41.59 37.53
N LYS A 42 29.38 -40.66 36.80
CA LYS A 42 29.80 -39.39 37.39
C LYS A 42 28.53 -38.71 37.90
N PRO A 43 28.47 -38.23 39.16
CA PRO A 43 27.31 -37.51 39.64
C PRO A 43 27.13 -36.26 38.78
N MET A 44 26.17 -36.30 37.85
CA MET A 44 25.78 -35.12 37.11
C MET A 44 25.25 -34.15 38.15
N LYS A 45 25.93 -33.00 38.29
CA LYS A 45 25.34 -31.85 38.97
C LYS A 45 23.94 -31.70 38.37
N ARG A 46 22.91 -31.87 39.19
CA ARG A 46 21.52 -31.64 38.81
C ARG A 46 21.37 -30.16 38.47
N SER A 47 21.73 -29.78 37.25
CA SER A 47 21.25 -28.56 36.61
C SER A 47 19.73 -28.71 36.58
N GLY A 48 19.03 -27.78 37.25
CA GLY A 48 17.59 -27.87 37.47
C GLY A 48 16.85 -28.24 36.18
N ALA A 49 16.20 -29.39 36.19
CA ALA A 49 15.34 -29.81 35.09
C ALA A 49 14.13 -28.88 35.06
N PHE A 50 13.88 -28.24 33.92
CA PHE A 50 12.74 -27.35 33.70
C PHE A 50 11.45 -28.13 33.92
N THR A 51 10.56 -27.62 34.75
CA THR A 51 9.27 -28.26 34.99
C THR A 51 8.30 -27.91 33.86
N VAL A 52 7.40 -28.85 33.54
CA VAL A 52 6.31 -28.59 32.57
C VAL A 52 5.48 -27.38 32.97
N LEU A 53 5.33 -27.15 34.28
CA LEU A 53 4.58 -26.01 34.82
C LEU A 53 5.25 -24.67 34.48
N GLU A 54 6.56 -24.55 34.60
CA GLU A 54 7.29 -23.33 34.24
C GLU A 54 7.11 -22.99 32.77
N LEU A 55 7.19 -23.99 31.89
CA LEU A 55 6.94 -23.80 30.47
C LEU A 55 5.48 -23.39 30.20
N LEU A 56 4.54 -24.03 30.89
CA LEU A 56 3.10 -23.80 30.73
C LEU A 56 2.68 -22.38 31.15
N ILE A 57 3.23 -21.86 32.26
CA ILE A 57 2.96 -20.49 32.71
C ILE A 57 3.53 -19.49 31.69
N VAL A 58 4.71 -19.74 31.14
CA VAL A 58 5.32 -18.85 30.14
C VAL A 58 4.48 -18.75 28.88
N VAL A 59 4.03 -19.88 28.33
CA VAL A 59 3.16 -19.85 27.13
C VAL A 59 1.79 -19.24 27.45
N ALA A 60 1.26 -19.42 28.66
CA ALA A 60 0.04 -18.76 29.09
C ALA A 60 0.19 -17.23 29.13
N ILE A 61 1.28 -16.71 29.71
CA ILE A 61 1.56 -15.28 29.74
C ILE A 61 1.77 -14.73 28.33
N ILE A 62 2.54 -15.40 27.48
CA ILE A 62 2.74 -15.00 26.07
C ILE A 62 1.40 -14.96 25.34
N GLY A 63 0.53 -15.96 25.54
CA GLY A 63 -0.80 -16.01 24.95
C GLY A 63 -1.69 -14.84 25.35
N VAL A 64 -1.70 -14.47 26.63
CA VAL A 64 -2.45 -13.30 27.13
C VAL A 64 -1.90 -12.00 26.52
N LEU A 65 -0.58 -11.80 26.51
CA LEU A 65 0.04 -10.61 25.93
C LEU A 65 -0.22 -10.51 24.42
N ALA A 66 -0.05 -11.61 23.68
CA ALA A 66 -0.31 -11.67 22.25
C ALA A 66 -1.78 -11.40 21.91
N GLY A 67 -2.72 -11.87 22.74
CA GLY A 67 -4.15 -11.60 22.58
C GLY A 67 -4.48 -10.11 22.67
N ILE A 68 -3.89 -9.40 23.64
CA ILE A 68 -4.08 -7.95 23.79
C ILE A 68 -3.45 -7.19 22.60
N LEU A 69 -2.25 -7.58 22.19
CA LEU A 69 -1.54 -7.00 21.04
C LEU A 69 -2.33 -7.12 19.74
N LEU A 70 -2.93 -8.30 19.48
CA LEU A 70 -3.67 -8.58 18.25
C LEU A 70 -4.90 -7.66 18.11
N ALA A 71 -5.65 -7.46 19.19
CA ALA A 71 -6.86 -6.62 19.17
C ALA A 71 -6.55 -5.14 18.82
N ALA A 72 -5.41 -4.60 19.27
CA ALA A 72 -5.00 -3.23 18.99
C ALA A 72 -4.36 -3.04 17.60
N PHE A 73 -3.89 -4.11 16.97
CA PHE A 73 -3.02 -4.03 15.78
C PHE A 73 -3.72 -3.47 14.54
N HIS A 74 -5.03 -3.74 14.36
CA HIS A 74 -5.78 -3.30 13.18
C HIS A 74 -5.84 -1.77 13.05
N THR A 75 -6.18 -1.06 14.14
CA THR A 75 -6.26 0.41 14.13
C THR A 75 -4.89 1.06 13.95
N VAL A 76 -3.84 0.46 14.54
CA VAL A 76 -2.46 0.92 14.39
C VAL A 76 -2.01 0.80 12.93
N ARG A 77 -2.32 -0.34 12.28
CA ARG A 77 -1.98 -0.57 10.87
C ARG A 77 -2.67 0.46 9.95
N GLU A 78 -3.95 0.75 10.18
CA GLU A 78 -4.67 1.75 9.39
C GLU A 78 -4.13 3.17 9.58
N ARG A 79 -3.77 3.55 10.81
CA ARG A 79 -3.12 4.85 11.07
C ARG A 79 -1.73 4.92 10.42
N SER A 80 -0.97 3.82 10.47
CA SER A 80 0.34 3.73 9.83
C SER A 80 0.26 3.97 8.31
N LYS A 81 -0.71 3.36 7.63
CA LYS A 81 -0.96 3.60 6.19
C LYS A 81 -1.18 5.09 5.90
N VAL A 82 -1.93 5.79 6.74
CA VAL A 82 -2.19 7.23 6.56
C VAL A 82 -0.91 8.03 6.74
N THR A 83 -0.14 7.75 7.79
CA THR A 83 1.15 8.41 8.03
C THR A 83 2.12 8.20 6.87
N THR A 84 2.20 6.98 6.35
CA THR A 84 3.01 6.68 5.15
C THR A 84 2.51 7.46 3.94
N CYS A 85 1.20 7.53 3.71
CA CYS A 85 0.65 8.34 2.62
C CYS A 85 0.97 9.84 2.76
N LEU A 86 0.91 10.39 3.97
CA LEU A 86 1.31 11.79 4.21
C LEU A 86 2.81 11.98 3.94
N SER A 87 3.66 11.00 4.28
CA SER A 87 5.08 11.02 3.93
C SER A 87 5.29 11.00 2.41
N ASN A 88 4.55 10.14 1.70
CA ASN A 88 4.58 10.05 0.25
C ASN A 88 4.20 11.40 -0.41
N LEU A 89 3.11 12.02 0.06
CA LEU A 89 2.71 13.34 -0.43
C LEU A 89 3.78 14.42 -0.19
N ARG A 90 4.51 14.37 0.94
CA ARG A 90 5.62 15.31 1.18
C ARG A 90 6.77 15.08 0.21
N GLN A 91 7.13 13.83 -0.04
CA GLN A 91 8.17 13.47 -1.02
C GLN A 91 7.80 13.94 -2.43
N ILE A 92 6.54 13.73 -2.83
CA ILE A 92 6.01 14.24 -4.11
C ILE A 92 6.06 15.78 -4.14
N GLY A 93 5.61 16.45 -3.09
CA GLY A 93 5.63 17.91 -2.99
C GLY A 93 7.05 18.50 -3.13
N MET A 94 8.04 17.88 -2.49
CA MET A 94 9.44 18.26 -2.63
C MET A 94 9.97 18.03 -4.04
N ALA A 95 9.68 16.86 -4.64
CA ALA A 95 10.09 16.53 -5.99
C ALA A 95 9.53 17.55 -7.01
N LEU A 96 8.26 17.93 -6.87
CA LEU A 96 7.61 18.93 -7.71
C LEU A 96 8.18 20.34 -7.51
N ALA A 97 8.62 20.68 -6.29
CA ALA A 97 9.29 21.94 -6.04
C ALA A 97 10.66 22.01 -6.72
N LEU A 98 11.45 20.93 -6.63
CA LEU A 98 12.74 20.82 -7.31
C LEU A 98 12.58 20.88 -8.83
N TYR A 99 11.62 20.13 -9.37
CA TYR A 99 11.32 20.15 -10.81
C TYR A 99 10.95 21.57 -11.30
N ARG A 100 10.06 22.26 -10.58
CA ARG A 100 9.71 23.66 -10.90
C ARG A 100 10.91 24.59 -10.89
N GLN A 101 11.82 24.40 -9.94
CA GLN A 101 13.02 25.21 -9.81
C GLN A 101 14.00 24.97 -10.96
N ASP A 102 14.20 23.72 -11.35
CA ASP A 102 15.16 23.37 -12.40
C ASP A 102 14.70 23.81 -13.79
N TYR A 103 13.40 23.73 -14.06
CA TYR A 103 12.84 24.09 -15.36
C TYR A 103 12.17 25.47 -15.37
N ASN A 104 12.26 26.27 -14.31
CA ASN A 104 11.63 27.60 -14.18
C ASN A 104 10.13 27.62 -14.55
N GLY A 105 9.41 26.54 -14.25
CA GLY A 105 8.01 26.40 -14.65
C GLY A 105 7.82 26.25 -16.17
N ALA A 106 8.83 25.81 -16.90
CA ALA A 106 8.74 25.38 -18.30
C ALA A 106 8.76 23.84 -18.39
N ASP A 107 8.16 23.33 -19.46
CA ASP A 107 8.03 21.92 -19.75
C ASP A 107 9.39 21.38 -20.26
N ALA A 108 9.89 20.31 -19.66
CA ALA A 108 11.29 19.88 -19.81
C ALA A 108 11.66 19.40 -21.22
N VAL A 109 10.68 18.95 -22.02
CA VAL A 109 10.89 18.42 -23.37
C VAL A 109 10.56 19.46 -24.44
N SER A 110 9.45 20.18 -24.31
CA SER A 110 9.04 21.17 -25.31
C SER A 110 9.72 22.53 -25.11
N GLY A 111 10.22 22.82 -23.91
CA GLY A 111 10.73 24.15 -23.53
C GLY A 111 9.65 25.23 -23.49
N GLN A 112 8.37 24.86 -23.69
CA GLN A 112 7.25 25.78 -23.56
C GLN A 112 7.07 26.12 -22.08
N GLU A 113 6.71 27.37 -21.77
CA GLU A 113 6.24 27.70 -20.43
C GLU A 113 5.09 26.74 -20.08
N MET A 114 5.20 26.09 -18.91
CA MET A 114 4.13 25.24 -18.43
C MET A 114 2.94 26.12 -18.20
N GLU A 115 1.82 25.68 -18.75
CA GLU A 115 0.55 26.25 -18.42
C GLU A 115 0.38 26.18 -16.90
N TYR A 116 -0.26 27.18 -16.34
CA TYR A 116 -0.25 27.36 -14.90
C TYR A 116 -0.77 26.10 -14.16
N TRP A 117 -1.78 25.40 -14.70
CA TRP A 117 -2.32 24.14 -14.17
C TRP A 117 -1.37 22.93 -14.23
N GLN A 118 -0.26 23.04 -14.95
CA GLN A 118 0.79 22.04 -15.03
C GLN A 118 1.92 22.32 -14.03
N LEU A 119 1.94 23.47 -13.34
CA LEU A 119 2.97 23.79 -12.33
C LEU A 119 3.02 22.81 -11.14
N GLY A 120 2.04 21.92 -11.01
CA GLY A 120 2.01 20.87 -10.00
C GLY A 120 2.27 19.46 -10.52
N VAL A 121 2.26 19.22 -11.84
CA VAL A 121 2.48 17.89 -12.44
C VAL A 121 3.10 18.07 -13.83
N PRO A 122 4.22 17.41 -14.13
CA PRO A 122 4.72 17.36 -15.51
C PRO A 122 3.64 16.80 -16.44
N SER A 123 3.70 17.17 -17.73
CA SER A 123 2.84 16.56 -18.75
C SER A 123 2.92 15.02 -18.69
N PHE A 124 1.87 14.32 -19.12
CA PHE A 124 1.84 12.84 -19.05
C PHE A 124 3.07 12.20 -19.70
N SER A 125 3.53 12.78 -20.82
CA SER A 125 4.75 12.37 -21.52
C SER A 125 6.03 12.56 -20.70
N GLN A 126 6.06 13.49 -19.76
CA GLN A 126 7.22 13.81 -18.92
C GLN A 126 7.17 13.23 -17.51
N PHE A 127 6.03 12.68 -17.12
CA PHE A 127 5.87 12.08 -15.81
C PHE A 127 6.94 11.01 -15.53
N GLU A 128 7.34 10.23 -16.53
CA GLU A 128 8.41 9.24 -16.40
C GLU A 128 9.80 9.87 -16.21
N GLN A 129 10.11 10.96 -16.91
CA GLN A 129 11.39 11.68 -16.73
C GLN A 129 11.45 12.33 -15.35
N PHE A 130 10.37 13.00 -14.95
CA PHE A 130 10.22 13.56 -13.61
C PHE A 130 10.42 12.50 -12.53
N ARG A 131 9.75 11.35 -12.68
CA ARG A 131 9.90 10.22 -11.76
C ARG A 131 11.35 9.81 -11.63
N ARG A 132 12.04 9.54 -12.74
CA ARG A 132 13.44 9.09 -12.72
C ARG A 132 14.40 10.11 -12.11
N GLN A 133 14.17 11.40 -12.31
CA GLN A 133 15.10 12.46 -11.90
C GLN A 133 14.86 12.92 -10.46
N TYR A 134 13.60 13.04 -10.04
CA TYR A 134 13.25 13.69 -8.77
C TYR A 134 12.70 12.74 -7.72
N VAL A 135 12.35 11.50 -8.10
CA VAL A 135 11.77 10.50 -7.20
C VAL A 135 12.63 9.23 -7.21
N LYS A 136 13.14 8.84 -6.03
CA LYS A 136 13.96 7.63 -5.90
C LYS A 136 13.14 6.34 -5.86
N ASP A 137 11.93 6.41 -5.33
CA ASP A 137 11.05 5.25 -5.13
C ASP A 137 9.68 5.49 -5.79
N ASP A 138 9.37 4.72 -6.81
CA ASP A 138 8.09 4.77 -7.53
C ASP A 138 6.89 4.35 -6.66
N GLY A 139 7.16 3.63 -5.57
CA GLY A 139 6.17 3.33 -4.53
C GLY A 139 5.56 4.59 -3.91
N VAL A 140 6.22 5.75 -4.04
CA VAL A 140 5.71 7.00 -3.49
C VAL A 140 4.39 7.44 -4.11
N PHE A 141 4.11 7.08 -5.37
CA PHE A 141 2.84 7.41 -6.03
C PHE A 141 1.71 6.42 -5.72
N HIS A 142 1.99 5.45 -4.85
CA HIS A 142 1.07 4.41 -4.45
C HIS A 142 0.64 4.62 -3.00
N CYS A 143 -0.66 4.81 -2.81
CA CYS A 143 -1.27 4.93 -1.52
C CYS A 143 -1.29 3.53 -0.87
N PRO A 144 -0.73 3.35 0.34
CA PRO A 144 -0.71 2.06 1.04
C PRO A 144 -2.10 1.62 1.54
N GLY A 145 -3.11 2.49 1.40
CA GLY A 145 -4.52 2.14 1.61
C GLY A 145 -5.17 1.45 0.41
N TYR A 146 -4.57 1.53 -0.78
CA TYR A 146 -5.13 0.94 -1.99
C TYR A 146 -4.88 -0.58 -2.02
N PHE A 147 -5.93 -1.36 -2.28
CA PHE A 147 -5.86 -2.84 -2.35
C PHE A 147 -6.34 -3.39 -3.71
N GLY A 148 -6.34 -2.57 -4.76
CA GLY A 148 -6.72 -2.98 -6.12
C GLY A 148 -5.52 -3.25 -7.03
N TRP A 149 -5.77 -3.94 -8.14
CA TRP A 149 -4.90 -3.83 -9.32
C TRP A 149 -5.11 -2.43 -9.89
N ILE A 150 -4.03 -1.64 -10.03
CA ILE A 150 -4.08 -0.40 -10.80
C ILE A 150 -4.26 -0.85 -12.24
N ASP A 151 -5.49 -0.79 -12.73
CA ASP A 151 -5.71 -0.99 -14.13
C ASP A 151 -5.30 0.32 -14.85
N PRO A 152 -4.45 0.25 -15.87
CA PRO A 152 -4.06 1.42 -16.66
C PRO A 152 -5.22 2.00 -17.51
N PHE A 153 -6.47 1.53 -17.36
CA PHE A 153 -7.60 1.83 -18.26
C PHE A 153 -8.93 2.26 -17.59
N THR A 154 -9.04 2.37 -16.25
CA THR A 154 -10.16 3.04 -15.52
C THR A 154 -10.04 4.57 -15.64
N TYR A 155 -9.44 4.99 -16.74
CA TYR A 155 -9.26 6.35 -17.24
C TYR A 155 -10.48 6.81 -18.03
N ALA A 156 -11.44 5.94 -18.32
CA ALA A 156 -12.65 6.27 -19.06
C ALA A 156 -13.87 6.34 -18.13
N GLY A 157 -14.21 7.54 -17.64
CA GLY A 157 -15.58 7.80 -17.20
C GLY A 157 -15.81 8.71 -16.00
N LEU A 158 -14.78 9.23 -15.32
CA LEU A 158 -14.95 10.27 -14.30
C LEU A 158 -13.91 11.37 -14.49
N PRO A 159 -14.24 12.64 -14.24
CA PRO A 159 -13.44 13.80 -14.66
C PRO A 159 -12.24 14.08 -13.75
N LEU A 160 -11.54 13.04 -13.29
CA LEU A 160 -10.53 13.16 -12.27
C LEU A 160 -9.24 12.56 -12.80
N GLN A 161 -8.29 13.43 -13.14
CA GLN A 161 -6.95 13.10 -13.58
C GLN A 161 -6.19 12.43 -12.43
N ARG A 162 -6.37 11.12 -12.30
CA ARG A 162 -5.61 10.31 -11.35
C ARG A 162 -4.29 9.94 -11.99
N VAL A 163 -3.19 10.18 -11.28
CA VAL A 163 -1.89 9.61 -11.62
C VAL A 163 -1.60 8.60 -10.53
N ASN A 164 -1.58 7.32 -10.91
CA ASN A 164 -1.55 6.19 -10.00
C ASN A 164 -2.76 6.20 -9.03
N THR A 165 -2.50 6.13 -7.73
CA THR A 165 -3.56 6.09 -6.69
C THR A 165 -4.01 7.47 -6.19
N TYR A 166 -3.31 8.53 -6.61
CA TYR A 166 -3.56 9.89 -6.18
C TYR A 166 -4.38 10.66 -7.21
N GLN A 167 -5.27 11.50 -6.72
CA GLN A 167 -6.09 12.35 -7.55
C GLN A 167 -5.46 13.73 -7.69
N TRP A 168 -5.15 14.12 -8.91
CA TRP A 168 -4.53 15.40 -9.20
C TRP A 168 -5.58 16.40 -9.62
N CYS A 169 -5.42 17.62 -9.13
CA CYS A 169 -6.36 18.71 -9.37
C CYS A 169 -5.93 19.49 -10.61
N VAL A 170 -5.89 18.82 -11.78
CA VAL A 170 -5.47 19.40 -13.06
C VAL A 170 -6.72 19.87 -13.84
N GLU A 171 -6.54 20.68 -14.89
CA GLU A 171 -7.58 21.09 -15.85
C GLU A 171 -7.37 20.28 -17.12
N SER A 172 -8.42 19.66 -17.71
CA SER A 172 -8.32 19.00 -19.02
C SER A 172 -9.19 19.74 -20.02
N GLU A 173 -8.67 19.96 -21.24
CA GLU A 173 -9.40 20.63 -22.33
C GLU A 173 -10.78 20.02 -22.62
N ASP A 174 -10.96 18.71 -22.38
CA ASP A 174 -12.23 18.01 -22.57
C ASP A 174 -13.29 18.31 -21.49
N MET A 175 -12.93 19.00 -20.41
CA MET A 175 -13.79 19.38 -19.29
C MET A 175 -13.49 20.84 -18.91
N PRO A 176 -14.10 21.82 -19.61
CA PRO A 176 -13.85 23.23 -19.34
C PRO A 176 -14.31 23.56 -17.91
N VAL A 177 -13.33 23.80 -17.05
CA VAL A 177 -13.54 24.31 -15.70
C VAL A 177 -13.95 25.78 -15.82
N PRO A 178 -15.00 26.26 -15.12
CA PRO A 178 -15.38 27.66 -15.21
C PRO A 178 -14.20 28.58 -14.90
N GLU A 179 -14.14 29.72 -15.57
CA GLU A 179 -12.97 30.63 -15.60
C GLU A 179 -12.47 31.00 -14.19
N GLU A 180 -13.36 31.14 -13.21
CA GLU A 180 -13.07 31.43 -11.81
C GLU A 180 -12.35 30.28 -11.05
N TYR A 181 -12.32 29.09 -11.62
CA TYR A 181 -11.66 27.89 -11.11
C TYR A 181 -10.45 27.47 -11.95
N ARG A 182 -10.02 28.29 -12.93
CA ARG A 182 -8.74 28.09 -13.63
C ARG A 182 -7.57 28.21 -12.66
N PHE A 183 -6.57 27.34 -12.81
CA PHE A 183 -5.48 27.25 -11.83
C PHE A 183 -4.73 28.59 -11.65
N ALA A 184 -4.52 29.37 -12.72
CA ALA A 184 -3.83 30.68 -12.67
C ALA A 184 -4.57 31.69 -11.81
N LYS A 185 -5.88 31.78 -12.02
CA LYS A 185 -6.76 32.61 -11.20
C LYS A 185 -6.89 32.05 -9.79
N ARG A 186 -6.86 30.73 -9.62
CA ARG A 186 -6.86 30.07 -8.30
C ARG A 186 -5.62 30.44 -7.49
N VAL A 187 -4.42 30.49 -8.06
CA VAL A 187 -3.24 30.91 -7.30
C VAL A 187 -3.15 32.42 -7.17
N ALA A 188 -3.57 33.21 -8.16
CA ALA A 188 -3.73 34.65 -7.96
C ALA A 188 -4.67 34.97 -6.77
N ARG A 189 -5.70 34.13 -6.56
CA ARG A 189 -6.66 34.27 -5.44
C ARG A 189 -6.19 33.65 -4.12
N MET A 190 -5.63 32.44 -4.17
CA MET A 190 -5.36 31.61 -2.98
C MET A 190 -3.86 31.49 -2.63
N GLY A 191 -2.97 31.98 -3.49
CA GLY A 191 -1.52 31.85 -3.35
C GLY A 191 -1.09 30.38 -3.27
N ASP A 192 -0.13 30.09 -2.39
CA ASP A 192 0.42 28.74 -2.24
C ASP A 192 -0.53 27.75 -1.55
N ARG A 193 -1.73 28.19 -1.15
CA ARG A 193 -2.74 27.32 -0.54
C ARG A 193 -3.44 26.41 -1.55
N VAL A 194 -3.23 26.62 -2.84
CA VAL A 194 -3.88 25.82 -3.87
C VAL A 194 -3.56 24.34 -3.71
N VAL A 195 -4.60 23.51 -3.79
CA VAL A 195 -4.49 22.06 -3.70
C VAL A 195 -4.02 21.51 -5.03
N VAL A 196 -2.99 20.67 -4.98
CA VAL A 196 -2.37 20.04 -6.15
C VAL A 196 -2.79 18.58 -6.26
N CYS A 197 -2.81 17.88 -5.12
CA CYS A 197 -3.05 16.45 -5.07
C CYS A 197 -3.86 16.06 -3.84
N ILE A 198 -4.75 15.09 -4.02
CA ILE A 198 -5.68 14.58 -3.01
C ILE A 198 -5.63 13.06 -2.96
N CYS A 199 -5.68 12.50 -1.76
CA CYS A 199 -5.87 11.07 -1.52
C CYS A 199 -7.12 10.80 -0.69
N GLU A 200 -8.03 10.00 -1.23
CA GLU A 200 -9.28 9.58 -0.57
C GLU A 200 -9.33 8.07 -0.26
N VAL A 201 -8.24 7.35 -0.53
CA VAL A 201 -8.20 5.88 -0.54
C VAL A 201 -8.15 5.26 0.88
N HIS A 202 -8.03 6.09 1.91
CA HIS A 202 -7.93 5.65 3.31
C HIS A 202 -9.28 5.46 4.00
N ASN A 203 -10.36 5.37 3.23
CA ASN A 203 -11.71 5.27 3.75
C ASN A 203 -12.28 3.88 3.49
N PRO A 204 -13.10 3.34 4.41
CA PRO A 204 -13.92 2.19 4.07
C PRO A 204 -14.82 2.54 2.87
N PRO A 205 -15.15 1.56 2.01
CA PRO A 205 -16.05 1.80 0.90
C PRO A 205 -17.37 2.40 1.41
N ALA A 206 -17.73 3.53 0.83
CA ALA A 206 -18.99 4.20 1.14
C ALA A 206 -20.15 3.30 0.69
N SER A 207 -21.04 2.91 1.62
CA SER A 207 -22.34 2.37 1.20
C SER A 207 -23.18 3.49 0.59
N LEU A 208 -23.99 3.18 -0.42
CA LEU A 208 -24.92 4.13 -1.02
C LEU A 208 -25.88 4.72 0.03
N ASP A 209 -26.23 3.90 1.03
CA ASP A 209 -27.13 4.26 2.14
C ASP A 209 -26.44 4.99 3.29
N ALA A 210 -25.17 5.37 3.15
CA ALA A 210 -24.46 6.10 4.20
C ALA A 210 -25.19 7.41 4.57
N PRO A 211 -25.31 7.73 5.87
CA PRO A 211 -26.01 8.92 6.33
C PRO A 211 -25.30 10.19 5.82
N SER A 212 -26.04 11.29 5.69
CA SER A 212 -25.49 12.58 5.23
C SER A 212 -24.40 13.15 6.15
N THR A 213 -24.39 12.73 7.41
CA THR A 213 -23.36 13.07 8.42
C THR A 213 -22.09 12.24 8.30
N ALA A 214 -22.07 11.20 7.45
CA ALA A 214 -20.89 10.39 7.24
C ALA A 214 -19.75 11.24 6.71
N ARG A 215 -18.54 10.94 7.18
CA ARG A 215 -17.32 11.67 6.80
C ARG A 215 -16.31 10.72 6.18
N LYS A 216 -15.55 11.25 5.23
CA LYS A 216 -14.35 10.62 4.67
C LYS A 216 -13.12 11.40 5.11
N ARG A 217 -12.02 10.70 5.28
CA ARG A 217 -10.70 11.27 5.49
C ARG A 217 -10.04 11.52 4.15
N VAL A 218 -9.46 12.70 4.01
CA VAL A 218 -8.77 13.13 2.79
C VAL A 218 -7.40 13.66 3.18
N ASN A 219 -6.36 13.18 2.48
CA ASN A 219 -5.02 13.73 2.60
C ASN A 219 -4.75 14.67 1.44
N ILE A 220 -4.24 15.86 1.73
CA ILE A 220 -4.15 16.97 0.80
C ILE A 220 -2.68 17.41 0.71
N LEU A 221 -2.18 17.56 -0.52
CA LEU A 221 -0.92 18.22 -0.84
C LEU A 221 -1.23 19.57 -1.49
N ARG A 222 -0.70 20.64 -0.90
CA ARG A 222 -0.81 22.02 -1.41
C ARG A 222 0.44 22.43 -2.17
N LEU A 223 0.32 23.46 -2.99
CA LEU A 223 1.41 24.01 -3.80
C LEU A 223 2.59 24.50 -2.94
N SER A 224 2.30 24.98 -1.72
CA SER A 224 3.25 25.31 -0.65
C SER A 224 4.04 24.11 -0.11
N GLN A 225 3.80 22.90 -0.61
CA GLN A 225 4.30 21.63 -0.07
C GLN A 225 3.72 21.26 1.31
N GLN A 226 2.75 22.04 1.82
CA GLN A 226 2.03 21.68 3.02
C GLN A 226 1.18 20.43 2.76
N VAL A 227 1.34 19.44 3.65
CA VAL A 227 0.59 18.20 3.63
C VAL A 227 -0.24 18.09 4.89
N GLU A 228 -1.54 17.86 4.74
CA GLU A 228 -2.48 17.73 5.84
C GLU A 228 -3.47 16.58 5.64
N SER A 229 -4.07 16.12 6.73
CA SER A 229 -5.15 15.13 6.72
C SER A 229 -6.38 15.78 7.36
N LYS A 230 -7.50 15.75 6.66
CA LYS A 230 -8.77 16.33 7.12
C LYS A 230 -9.91 15.33 7.00
N TRP A 231 -10.90 15.48 7.88
CA TRP A 231 -12.19 14.82 7.73
C TRP A 231 -13.14 15.76 7.02
N VAL A 232 -13.78 15.29 5.95
CA VAL A 232 -14.73 16.06 5.12
C VAL A 232 -16.02 15.26 4.97
N PRO A 233 -17.16 15.88 4.64
CA PRO A 233 -18.38 15.14 4.34
C PRO A 233 -18.14 14.05 3.28
N LEU A 234 -18.76 12.89 3.44
CA LEU A 234 -18.52 11.73 2.57
C LEU A 234 -18.75 12.04 1.08
N ARG A 235 -19.77 12.84 0.79
CA ARG A 235 -20.18 13.24 -0.56
C ARG A 235 -19.47 14.50 -1.06
N SER A 236 -18.48 15.01 -0.32
CA SER A 236 -17.77 16.23 -0.73
C SER A 236 -17.02 16.02 -2.05
N THR A 237 -17.15 17.00 -2.94
CA THR A 237 -16.37 17.06 -4.19
C THR A 237 -14.97 17.59 -3.93
N VAL A 238 -14.05 17.43 -4.88
CA VAL A 238 -12.71 18.02 -4.80
C VAL A 238 -12.76 19.52 -4.58
N VAL A 239 -13.62 20.21 -5.34
CA VAL A 239 -13.81 21.66 -5.27
C VAL A 239 -14.30 22.06 -3.89
N GLU A 240 -15.21 21.28 -3.31
CA GLU A 240 -15.65 21.51 -1.93
C GLU A 240 -14.50 21.26 -0.97
N VAL A 241 -13.73 20.17 -1.04
CA VAL A 241 -12.60 19.91 -0.11
C VAL A 241 -11.60 21.06 -0.06
N GLU A 242 -11.42 21.78 -1.17
CA GLU A 242 -10.53 22.94 -1.26
C GLU A 242 -11.00 24.17 -0.47
N SER A 243 -12.31 24.34 -0.27
CA SER A 243 -12.87 25.50 0.42
C SER A 243 -12.80 25.42 1.96
N TRP A 244 -12.28 24.32 2.53
CA TRP A 244 -12.26 24.02 3.97
C TRP A 244 -10.84 23.98 4.54
#